data_AF-A0A929J3N4-F1
#
_entry.id   AF-A0A929J3N4-F1
#
_cell.length_a   1.000
_cell.length_b   1.000
_cell.length_c   1.000
_cell.angle_alpha   90.00
_cell.angle_beta   90.00
_cell.angle_gamma   90.00
#
_symmetry.space_group_name_H-M   'P 1'
#
loop_
_entity.id
_entity.type
_entity.pdbx_description
1 polymer ?
#
loop_
_entity_poly.entity_id
_entity_poly.type
_entity_poly.pdbx_seq_one_letter_code
_entity_poly.pdbx_strand_id
1 'polypeptide(L)'
;MMTNTIPQELLQRMLSNLNEVILSINAQTKEIEACNCTVKTIFGYKKHELIKQNFSVLHVNDKTFQQFLQKLTTSIGEKFKFQMQRKNGELFMAEHFYMQQDNKIVGIIRELNQSVLLEKQLEECNATLTIVEAQLAQASRLKDELLANISHELRTPLNGILGITDVLQEEAHGILNEQQAKSLQTITDSGNKLLTIINDILFLAKIEAGKVTLDITAVMVETIANVCQRITNKLSHEKNISIFNTSYNEITIIQADERCLKHILLNLLTNAIKFTPDGGSVSFTVCGYPEHEAVDLIVS
;
A
#
# COMPACT_ATOMS: atom_id res chain seq x y z
N MET A 1 -28.16 -63.76 4.97
CA MET A 1 -26.74 -63.71 5.37
C MET A 1 -25.97 -63.00 4.28
N MET A 2 -25.74 -61.69 4.40
CA MET A 2 -24.81 -60.97 3.53
C MET A 2 -23.61 -60.57 4.39
N THR A 3 -22.50 -61.25 4.16
CA THR A 3 -21.18 -60.90 4.66
C THR A 3 -20.80 -59.54 4.09
N ASN A 4 -20.97 -58.49 4.91
CA ASN A 4 -20.61 -57.13 4.56
C ASN A 4 -19.08 -57.03 4.64
N THR A 5 -18.41 -57.46 3.59
CA THR A 5 -16.95 -57.48 3.51
C THR A 5 -16.48 -56.06 3.21
N ILE A 6 -15.53 -55.55 4.00
CA ILE A 6 -14.86 -54.26 3.75
C ILE A 6 -14.43 -54.25 2.27
N PRO A 7 -14.75 -53.21 1.47
CA PRO A 7 -14.37 -53.16 0.07
C PRO A 7 -12.84 -53.29 -0.04
N GLN A 8 -12.36 -54.34 -0.71
CA GLN A 8 -10.93 -54.63 -0.85
C GLN A 8 -10.14 -53.43 -1.40
N GLU A 9 -10.76 -52.59 -2.22
CA GLU A 9 -10.16 -51.36 -2.76
C GLU A 9 -9.81 -50.33 -1.69
N LEU A 10 -10.60 -50.21 -0.62
CA LEU A 10 -10.33 -49.29 0.49
C LEU A 10 -9.12 -49.78 1.29
N LEU A 11 -9.06 -51.10 1.54
CA LEU A 11 -7.95 -51.76 2.22
C LEU A 11 -6.65 -51.68 1.39
N GLN A 12 -6.76 -51.73 0.06
CA GLN A 12 -5.63 -51.62 -0.88
C GLN A 12 -5.13 -50.17 -1.05
N ARG A 13 -6.02 -49.17 -1.02
CA ARG A 13 -5.65 -47.73 -0.95
C ARG A 13 -5.06 -47.33 0.41
N MET A 14 -5.49 -47.99 1.49
CA MET A 14 -5.00 -47.75 2.85
C MET A 14 -3.58 -48.29 3.10
N LEU A 15 -3.19 -49.38 2.42
CA LEU A 15 -1.88 -50.00 2.61
C LEU A 15 -0.75 -49.33 1.81
N SER A 16 -1.05 -48.41 0.89
CA SER A 16 -0.06 -47.83 -0.04
C SER A 16 0.56 -46.49 0.41
N ASN A 17 0.06 -45.85 1.49
CA ASN A 17 0.63 -44.60 2.01
C ASN A 17 1.37 -44.81 3.34
N LEU A 18 2.70 -44.64 3.31
CA LEU A 18 3.60 -44.86 4.45
C LEU A 18 3.43 -43.86 5.62
N ASN A 19 2.62 -42.81 5.45
CA ASN A 19 2.54 -41.65 6.35
C ASN A 19 1.21 -41.49 7.11
N GLU A 20 0.33 -42.50 7.11
CA GLU A 20 -0.93 -42.46 7.87
C GLU A 20 -0.90 -43.51 8.99
N VAL A 21 -1.43 -43.16 10.17
CA VAL A 21 -1.63 -44.13 11.25
C VAL A 21 -2.95 -44.83 11.03
N ILE A 22 -2.90 -46.15 10.94
CA ILE A 22 -4.09 -46.99 10.85
C ILE A 22 -4.21 -47.76 12.16
N LEU A 23 -5.37 -47.70 12.78
CA LEU A 23 -5.64 -48.41 14.02
C LEU A 23 -7.08 -48.94 14.09
N SER A 24 -7.29 -49.97 14.89
CA SER A 24 -8.61 -50.48 15.23
C SER A 24 -8.82 -50.38 16.73
N ILE A 25 -9.97 -49.87 17.15
CA ILE A 25 -10.40 -49.81 18.54
C ILE A 25 -11.64 -50.67 18.75
N ASN A 26 -11.75 -51.27 19.93
CA ASN A 26 -12.95 -51.95 20.36
C ASN A 26 -14.08 -50.94 20.58
N ALA A 27 -15.27 -51.18 20.03
CA ALA A 27 -16.36 -50.22 20.09
C ALA A 27 -16.91 -50.02 21.51
N GLN A 28 -16.80 -51.02 22.40
CA GLN A 28 -17.28 -50.99 23.78
C GLN A 28 -16.21 -50.51 24.76
N THR A 29 -15.03 -51.15 24.76
CA THR A 29 -13.97 -50.84 25.74
C THR A 29 -13.13 -49.62 25.35
N LYS A 30 -13.19 -49.20 24.08
CA LYS A 30 -12.33 -48.18 23.47
C LYS A 30 -10.84 -48.51 23.55
N GLU A 31 -10.51 -49.79 23.73
CA GLU A 31 -9.13 -50.28 23.71
C GLU A 31 -8.62 -50.42 22.28
N ILE A 32 -7.35 -50.10 22.06
CA ILE A 32 -6.69 -50.26 20.77
C ILE A 32 -6.37 -51.76 20.56
N GLU A 33 -7.01 -52.39 19.59
CA GLU A 33 -6.79 -53.80 19.25
C GLU A 33 -5.63 -54.00 18.28
N ALA A 34 -5.44 -53.07 17.33
CA ALA A 34 -4.37 -53.14 16.35
C ALA A 34 -3.94 -51.75 15.88
N CYS A 35 -2.68 -51.61 15.47
CA CYS A 35 -2.16 -50.44 14.76
C CYS A 35 -1.00 -50.81 13.81
N ASN A 36 -0.72 -49.93 12.85
CA ASN A 36 0.44 -50.03 11.95
C ASN A 36 1.72 -49.41 12.59
N CYS A 37 2.87 -49.62 11.95
CA CYS A 37 4.16 -49.15 12.47
C CYS A 37 4.32 -47.61 12.46
N THR A 38 3.56 -46.91 11.63
CA THR A 38 3.57 -45.45 11.49
C THR A 38 3.20 -44.73 12.78
N VAL A 39 2.51 -45.41 13.71
CA VAL A 39 2.21 -44.88 15.05
C VAL A 39 3.47 -44.48 15.84
N LYS A 40 4.62 -45.14 15.58
CA LYS A 40 5.90 -44.77 16.18
C LYS A 40 6.40 -43.41 15.69
N THR A 41 6.22 -43.14 14.41
CA THR A 41 6.66 -41.88 13.78
C THR A 41 5.77 -40.71 14.18
N ILE A 42 4.44 -40.92 14.20
CA ILE A 42 3.48 -39.84 14.47
C ILE A 42 3.16 -39.67 15.95
N PHE A 43 3.06 -40.72 16.75
CA PHE A 43 2.72 -40.58 18.17
C PHE A 43 3.87 -40.87 19.13
N GLY A 44 4.99 -41.44 18.65
CA GLY A 44 6.15 -41.78 19.48
C GLY A 44 5.99 -43.07 20.30
N TYR A 45 4.85 -43.76 20.20
CA TYR A 45 4.61 -45.03 20.88
C TYR A 45 5.03 -46.21 20.02
N LYS A 46 5.59 -47.25 20.66
CA LYS A 46 5.79 -48.54 19.98
C LYS A 46 4.44 -49.26 19.89
N LYS A 47 4.24 -50.06 18.85
CA LYS A 47 2.99 -50.84 18.63
C LYS A 47 2.55 -51.63 19.87
N HIS A 48 3.47 -52.30 20.55
CA HIS A 48 3.17 -53.10 21.75
C HIS A 48 2.81 -52.25 22.98
N GLU A 49 3.12 -50.95 22.99
CA GLU A 49 2.77 -50.04 24.10
C GLU A 49 1.33 -49.55 23.98
N LEU A 50 0.77 -49.51 22.76
CA LEU A 50 -0.59 -49.04 22.51
C LEU A 50 -1.62 -50.16 22.44
N ILE A 51 -1.23 -51.37 22.05
CA ILE A 51 -2.16 -52.51 22.01
C ILE A 51 -2.70 -52.78 23.42
N LYS A 52 -4.02 -52.93 23.55
CA LYS A 52 -4.79 -53.05 24.81
C LYS A 52 -4.80 -51.82 25.71
N GLN A 53 -4.21 -50.70 25.31
CA GLN A 53 -4.40 -49.43 26.01
C GLN A 53 -5.71 -48.78 25.59
N ASN A 54 -6.28 -47.97 26.48
CA ASN A 54 -7.42 -47.14 26.14
C ASN A 54 -7.00 -46.05 25.12
N PHE A 55 -7.88 -45.77 24.15
CA PHE A 55 -7.64 -44.74 23.15
C PHE A 55 -7.46 -43.32 23.73
N SER A 56 -7.87 -43.10 24.99
CA SER A 56 -7.65 -41.84 25.72
C SER A 56 -6.18 -41.43 25.84
N VAL A 57 -5.24 -42.38 25.79
CA VAL A 57 -3.79 -42.13 25.88
C VAL A 57 -3.25 -41.21 24.77
N LEU A 58 -3.98 -41.09 23.66
CA LEU A 58 -3.60 -40.22 22.54
C LEU A 58 -4.23 -38.81 22.62
N HIS A 59 -4.90 -38.48 23.73
CA HIS A 59 -5.61 -37.22 23.96
C HIS A 59 -5.05 -36.48 25.18
N VAL A 60 -5.21 -35.16 25.19
CA VAL A 60 -4.63 -34.27 26.21
C VAL A 60 -5.17 -34.55 27.62
N ASN A 61 -6.47 -34.81 27.71
CA ASN A 61 -7.17 -35.09 28.96
C ASN A 61 -8.53 -35.76 28.69
N ASP A 62 -9.17 -36.24 29.76
CA ASP A 62 -10.48 -36.92 29.67
C ASP A 62 -11.56 -36.03 29.03
N LYS A 63 -11.52 -34.71 29.25
CA LYS A 63 -12.50 -33.77 28.66
C LYS A 63 -12.39 -33.72 27.14
N THR A 64 -11.18 -33.59 26.61
CA THR A 64 -10.91 -33.62 25.16
C THR A 64 -11.22 -34.99 24.56
N PHE A 65 -10.97 -36.07 25.30
CA PHE A 65 -11.34 -37.41 24.86
C PHE A 65 -12.87 -37.59 24.73
N GLN A 66 -13.66 -37.07 25.67
CA GLN A 66 -15.12 -37.10 25.55
C GLN A 66 -15.64 -36.29 24.35
N GLN A 67 -15.05 -35.11 24.10
CA GLN A 67 -15.37 -34.31 22.90
C GLN A 67 -15.01 -35.05 21.60
N PHE A 68 -13.89 -35.75 21.59
CA PHE A 68 -13.50 -36.61 20.48
C PHE A 68 -14.50 -37.74 20.27
N LEU A 69 -14.92 -38.46 21.34
CA LEU A 69 -15.90 -39.53 21.23
C LEU A 69 -17.24 -39.04 20.69
N GLN A 70 -17.70 -37.86 21.13
CA GLN A 70 -18.91 -37.24 20.60
C GLN A 70 -18.79 -37.01 19.09
N LYS A 71 -17.67 -36.41 18.64
CA LYS A 71 -17.39 -36.20 17.22
C LYS A 71 -17.28 -37.50 16.44
N LEU A 72 -16.63 -38.51 17.02
CA LEU A 72 -16.50 -39.82 16.42
C LEU A 72 -17.87 -40.45 16.17
N THR A 73 -18.80 -40.35 17.13
CA THR A 73 -20.17 -40.86 16.95
C THR A 73 -20.98 -40.08 15.92
N THR A 74 -20.83 -38.75 15.86
CA THR A 74 -21.59 -37.92 14.89
C THR A 74 -21.03 -37.94 13.48
N SER A 75 -19.75 -38.30 13.30
CA SER A 75 -19.03 -38.19 12.03
C SER A 75 -18.43 -39.53 11.57
N ILE A 76 -19.04 -40.66 11.94
CA ILE A 76 -18.68 -41.97 11.38
C ILE A 76 -18.89 -41.94 9.87
N GLY A 77 -17.88 -42.33 9.10
CA GLY A 77 -17.91 -42.28 7.65
C GLY A 77 -17.58 -40.91 7.03
N GLU A 78 -17.25 -39.91 7.84
CA GLU A 78 -16.80 -38.59 7.39
C GLU A 78 -15.42 -38.24 7.95
N LYS A 79 -14.75 -37.29 7.29
CA LYS A 79 -13.46 -36.76 7.74
C LYS A 79 -13.66 -35.61 8.71
N PHE A 80 -12.92 -35.58 9.81
CA PHE A 80 -12.91 -34.45 10.74
C PHE A 80 -11.52 -34.17 11.29
N LYS A 81 -11.30 -32.95 11.78
CA LYS A 81 -10.04 -32.52 12.38
C LYS A 81 -10.13 -32.51 13.91
N PHE A 82 -9.10 -33.02 14.56
CA PHE A 82 -9.01 -33.04 16.03
C PHE A 82 -7.56 -32.89 16.51
N GLN A 83 -7.39 -32.34 17.71
CA GLN A 83 -6.08 -32.14 18.32
C GLN A 83 -5.71 -33.38 19.14
N MET A 84 -4.51 -33.90 18.89
CA MET A 84 -3.99 -35.13 19.49
C MET A 84 -2.71 -34.82 20.27
N GLN A 85 -2.32 -35.75 21.15
CA GLN A 85 -1.11 -35.65 21.95
C GLN A 85 -0.13 -36.80 21.64
N ARG A 86 1.14 -36.45 21.44
CA ARG A 86 2.25 -37.39 21.29
C ARG A 86 2.74 -37.88 22.67
N LYS A 87 3.50 -38.98 22.70
CA LYS A 87 4.09 -39.54 23.95
C LYS A 87 4.96 -38.54 24.73
N ASN A 88 5.61 -37.61 24.04
CA ASN A 88 6.44 -36.55 24.64
C ASN A 88 5.62 -35.37 25.19
N GLY A 89 4.29 -35.40 25.05
CA GLY A 89 3.37 -34.34 25.49
C GLY A 89 3.07 -33.28 24.42
N GLU A 90 3.76 -33.30 23.28
CA GLU A 90 3.57 -32.35 22.17
C GLU A 90 2.18 -32.52 21.53
N LEU A 91 1.55 -31.39 21.21
CA LEU A 91 0.22 -31.35 20.63
C LEU A 91 0.32 -31.12 19.13
N PHE A 92 -0.47 -31.86 18.35
CA PHE A 92 -0.55 -31.68 16.90
C PHE A 92 -1.99 -31.84 16.40
N MET A 93 -2.28 -31.21 15.27
CA MET A 93 -3.57 -31.37 14.61
C MET A 93 -3.53 -32.57 13.66
N ALA A 94 -4.54 -33.42 13.76
CA ALA A 94 -4.72 -34.55 12.88
C ALA A 94 -6.07 -34.52 12.16
N GLU A 95 -6.08 -35.00 10.92
CA GLU A 95 -7.29 -35.37 10.20
C GLU A 95 -7.60 -36.84 10.50
N HIS A 96 -8.86 -37.10 10.82
CA HIS A 96 -9.37 -38.38 11.25
C HIS A 96 -10.46 -38.87 10.30
N PHE A 97 -10.46 -40.16 10.04
CA PHE A 97 -11.55 -40.86 9.35
C PHE A 97 -11.80 -42.19 10.03
N TYR A 98 -13.03 -42.43 10.49
CA TYR A 98 -13.39 -43.65 11.20
C TYR A 98 -14.59 -44.33 10.54
N MET A 99 -14.54 -45.66 10.51
CA MET A 99 -15.66 -46.52 10.14
C MET A 99 -15.93 -47.51 11.26
N GLN A 100 -17.19 -47.81 11.50
CA GLN A 100 -17.60 -48.81 12.47
C GLN A 100 -18.16 -50.04 11.73
N GLN A 101 -17.67 -51.21 12.11
CA GLN A 101 -18.19 -52.49 11.64
C GLN A 101 -18.28 -53.47 12.81
N ASP A 102 -19.48 -53.97 13.07
CA ASP A 102 -19.82 -54.80 14.24
C ASP A 102 -19.34 -54.14 15.55
N ASN A 103 -18.47 -54.83 16.31
CA ASN A 103 -17.92 -54.34 17.58
C ASN A 103 -16.54 -53.67 17.43
N LYS A 104 -16.14 -53.31 16.20
CA LYS A 104 -14.83 -52.71 15.91
C LYS A 104 -14.99 -51.37 15.18
N ILE A 105 -14.15 -50.41 15.56
CA ILE A 105 -14.03 -49.13 14.87
C ILE A 105 -12.63 -49.07 14.28
N VAL A 106 -12.54 -48.92 12.97
CA VAL A 106 -11.26 -48.78 12.26
C VAL A 106 -11.08 -47.31 11.91
N GLY A 107 -9.91 -46.78 12.23
CA GLY A 107 -9.56 -45.37 12.09
C GLY A 107 -8.29 -45.15 11.30
N ILE A 108 -8.30 -44.08 10.51
CA ILE A 108 -7.13 -43.51 9.85
C ILE A 108 -6.88 -42.15 10.48
N ILE A 109 -5.63 -41.91 10.88
CA ILE A 109 -5.18 -40.65 11.47
C ILE A 109 -4.01 -40.14 10.64
N ARG A 110 -4.15 -38.92 10.13
CA ARG A 110 -3.12 -38.24 9.35
C ARG A 110 -2.74 -36.94 10.04
N GLU A 111 -1.46 -36.76 10.32
CA GLU A 111 -0.94 -35.48 10.80
C GLU A 111 -1.09 -34.39 9.74
N LEU A 112 -1.56 -33.21 10.15
CA LEU A 112 -1.61 -32.02 9.31
C LEU A 112 -0.31 -31.23 9.50
N ASN A 113 0.65 -31.42 8.59
CA ASN A 113 1.86 -30.58 8.52
C ASN A 113 1.50 -29.17 8.05
N GLN A 114 1.07 -28.32 8.98
CA GLN A 114 0.70 -26.93 8.71
C GLN A 114 1.86 -26.12 8.10
N SER A 115 3.10 -26.40 8.51
CA SER A 115 4.28 -25.65 8.08
C SER A 115 4.51 -25.66 6.57
N VAL A 116 4.39 -26.83 5.93
CA VAL A 116 4.61 -26.96 4.47
C VAL A 116 3.52 -26.23 3.67
N LEU A 117 2.27 -26.24 4.17
CA LEU A 117 1.18 -25.51 3.53
C LEU A 117 1.36 -24.00 3.69
N LEU A 118 1.76 -23.54 4.88
CA LEU A 118 2.02 -22.13 5.15
C LEU A 118 3.21 -21.61 4.33
N GLU A 119 4.30 -22.37 4.23
CA GLU A 119 5.47 -22.02 3.41
C GLU A 119 5.07 -21.82 1.95
N LYS A 120 4.29 -22.76 1.40
CA LYS A 120 3.80 -22.65 0.02
C LYS A 120 2.90 -21.42 -0.19
N GLN A 121 1.99 -21.15 0.74
CA GLN A 121 1.13 -19.96 0.68
C GLN A 121 1.94 -18.66 0.78
N LEU A 122 3.00 -18.65 1.61
CA LEU A 122 3.91 -17.52 1.74
C LEU A 122 4.67 -17.27 0.44
N GLU A 123 5.20 -18.32 -0.20
CA GLU A 123 5.87 -18.24 -1.50
C GLU A 123 4.94 -17.71 -2.59
N GLU A 124 3.71 -18.23 -2.69
CA GLU A 124 2.70 -17.77 -3.65
C GLU A 124 2.33 -16.30 -3.41
N CYS A 125 2.19 -15.89 -2.16
CA CYS A 125 1.92 -14.51 -1.79
C CYS A 125 3.09 -13.58 -2.16
N ASN A 126 4.32 -13.95 -1.84
CA ASN A 126 5.52 -13.18 -2.16
C ASN A 126 5.73 -13.05 -3.68
N ALA A 127 5.49 -14.11 -4.44
CA ALA A 127 5.56 -14.08 -5.90
C ALA A 127 4.52 -13.11 -6.49
N THR A 128 3.29 -13.15 -5.97
CA THR A 128 2.22 -12.24 -6.37
C THR A 128 2.56 -10.79 -6.05
N LEU A 129 3.07 -10.52 -4.83
CA LEU A 129 3.51 -9.19 -4.42
C LEU A 129 4.59 -8.64 -5.35
N THR A 130 5.60 -9.45 -5.66
CA THR A 130 6.69 -9.04 -6.57
C THR A 130 6.18 -8.64 -7.96
N ILE A 131 5.19 -9.37 -8.48
CA ILE A 131 4.55 -9.04 -9.77
C ILE A 131 3.79 -7.72 -9.67
N VAL A 132 3.00 -7.53 -8.61
CA VAL A 132 2.22 -6.30 -8.40
C VAL A 132 3.13 -5.09 -8.23
N GLU A 133 4.22 -5.22 -7.47
CA GLU A 133 5.23 -4.16 -7.31
C GLU A 133 5.88 -3.79 -8.64
N ALA A 134 6.26 -4.78 -9.45
CA ALA A 134 6.82 -4.54 -10.78
C ALA A 134 5.82 -3.82 -11.70
N GLN A 135 4.55 -4.23 -11.69
CA GLN A 135 3.48 -3.57 -12.47
C GLN A 135 3.24 -2.14 -11.99
N LEU A 136 3.21 -1.91 -10.67
CA LEU A 136 3.04 -0.57 -10.10
C LEU A 136 4.20 0.34 -10.46
N ALA A 137 5.44 -0.16 -10.37
CA ALA A 137 6.64 0.56 -10.77
C ALA A 137 6.62 0.92 -12.26
N GLN A 138 6.18 -0.01 -13.12
CA GLN A 138 6.02 0.24 -14.55
C GLN A 138 4.94 1.28 -14.83
N ALA A 139 3.77 1.16 -14.20
CA ALA A 139 2.67 2.12 -14.35
C ALA A 139 3.09 3.53 -13.88
N SER A 140 3.83 3.63 -12.77
CA SER A 140 4.38 4.90 -12.30
C SER A 140 5.36 5.51 -13.30
N ARG A 141 6.26 4.71 -13.89
CA ARG A 141 7.18 5.21 -14.93
C ARG A 141 6.45 5.71 -16.17
N LEU A 142 5.46 4.96 -16.64
CA LEU A 142 4.64 5.36 -17.80
C LEU A 142 3.84 6.63 -17.53
N LYS A 143 3.28 6.79 -16.31
CA LYS A 143 2.62 8.03 -15.87
C LYS A 143 3.59 9.21 -15.96
N ASP A 144 4.81 9.06 -15.45
CA ASP A 144 5.82 10.12 -15.45
C ASP A 144 6.25 10.52 -16.87
N GLU A 145 6.53 9.54 -17.73
CA GLU A 145 6.89 9.77 -19.13
C GLU A 145 5.76 10.46 -19.90
N LEU A 146 4.51 10.01 -19.71
CA LEU A 146 3.34 10.61 -20.34
C LEU A 146 3.17 12.06 -19.91
N LEU A 147 3.28 12.37 -18.62
CA LEU A 147 3.16 13.74 -18.12
C LEU A 147 4.28 14.64 -18.64
N ALA A 148 5.53 14.14 -18.65
CA ALA A 148 6.67 14.89 -19.19
C ALA A 148 6.49 15.21 -20.69
N ASN A 149 6.06 14.22 -21.47
CA ASN A 149 5.81 14.38 -22.91
C ASN A 149 4.67 15.36 -23.18
N ILE A 150 3.53 15.20 -22.49
CA ILE A 150 2.39 16.12 -22.63
C ILE A 150 2.81 17.56 -22.30
N SER A 151 3.63 17.76 -21.26
CA SER A 151 4.11 19.11 -20.94
C SER A 151 4.94 19.72 -22.07
N HIS A 152 5.84 18.96 -22.68
CA HIS A 152 6.65 19.43 -23.80
C HIS A 152 5.81 19.72 -25.05
N GLU A 153 4.89 18.82 -25.39
CA GLU A 153 3.98 18.94 -26.53
C GLU A 153 3.00 20.10 -26.37
N LEU A 154 2.60 20.45 -25.13
CA LEU A 154 1.75 21.61 -24.87
C LEU A 154 2.53 22.92 -24.80
N ARG A 155 3.74 22.92 -24.23
CA ARG A 155 4.56 24.13 -24.09
C ARG A 155 4.95 24.72 -25.45
N THR A 156 5.28 23.88 -26.42
CA THR A 156 5.75 24.32 -27.75
C THR A 156 4.72 25.15 -28.52
N PRO A 157 3.48 24.67 -28.79
CA PRO A 157 2.47 25.46 -29.46
C PRO A 157 2.02 26.67 -28.62
N LEU A 158 2.00 26.53 -27.29
CA LEU A 158 1.60 27.61 -26.40
C LEU A 158 2.59 28.77 -26.39
N ASN A 159 3.89 28.47 -26.37
CA ASN A 159 4.94 29.48 -26.53
C ASN A 159 4.89 30.13 -27.93
N GLY A 160 4.50 29.39 -28.97
CA GLY A 160 4.26 29.96 -30.30
C GLY A 160 3.09 30.95 -30.32
N ILE A 161 1.97 30.60 -29.69
CA ILE A 161 0.80 31.49 -29.55
C ILE A 161 1.18 32.73 -28.75
N LEU A 162 1.87 32.58 -27.62
CA LEU A 162 2.32 33.70 -26.80
C LEU A 162 3.30 34.59 -27.57
N GLY A 163 4.29 34.02 -28.26
CA GLY A 163 5.25 34.80 -29.05
C GLY A 163 4.60 35.61 -30.18
N ILE A 164 3.62 35.04 -30.88
CA ILE A 164 2.84 35.79 -31.89
C ILE A 164 1.99 36.88 -31.22
N THR A 165 1.42 36.59 -30.06
CA THR A 165 0.60 37.54 -29.31
C THR A 165 1.45 38.72 -28.81
N ASP A 166 2.67 38.46 -28.33
CA ASP A 166 3.63 39.47 -27.88
C ASP A 166 4.06 40.38 -29.05
N VAL A 167 4.42 39.80 -30.21
CA VAL A 167 4.78 40.57 -31.42
C VAL A 167 3.63 41.45 -31.90
N LEU A 168 2.38 40.99 -31.81
CA LEU A 168 1.21 41.78 -32.15
C LEU A 168 0.98 42.92 -31.14
N GLN A 169 1.21 42.68 -29.85
CA GLN A 169 1.12 43.70 -28.80
C GLN A 169 2.19 44.79 -28.89
N GLU A 170 3.37 44.47 -29.43
CA GLU A 170 4.44 45.45 -29.73
C GLU A 170 4.10 46.38 -30.91
N GLU A 171 2.92 46.24 -31.52
CA GLU A 171 2.46 46.99 -32.71
C GLU A 171 3.42 46.88 -33.91
N ALA A 172 4.30 45.87 -33.93
CA ALA A 172 5.29 45.63 -34.98
C ALA A 172 4.64 45.38 -36.37
N HIS A 173 3.35 45.06 -36.39
CA HIS A 173 2.54 44.83 -37.60
C HIS A 173 1.40 45.84 -37.79
N GLY A 174 1.42 46.95 -37.04
CA GLY A 174 0.41 48.02 -37.13
C GLY A 174 -0.26 48.32 -35.79
N ILE A 175 -0.97 49.46 -35.75
CA ILE A 175 -1.63 49.97 -34.55
C ILE A 175 -2.83 49.08 -34.21
N LEU A 176 -2.94 48.67 -32.94
CA LEU A 176 -4.07 47.89 -32.46
C LEU A 176 -5.24 48.80 -32.08
N ASN A 177 -6.46 48.40 -32.42
CA ASN A 177 -7.63 49.01 -31.79
C ASN A 177 -7.85 48.45 -30.37
N GLU A 178 -8.62 49.17 -29.55
CA GLU A 178 -8.83 48.83 -28.14
C GLU A 178 -9.41 47.41 -27.93
N GLN A 179 -10.30 46.96 -28.82
CA GLN A 179 -10.89 45.63 -28.76
C GLN A 179 -9.88 44.53 -29.10
N GLN A 180 -8.98 44.78 -30.07
CA GLN A 180 -7.89 43.87 -30.43
C GLN A 180 -6.87 43.76 -29.30
N ALA A 181 -6.47 44.89 -28.72
CA ALA A 181 -5.56 44.92 -27.57
C ALA A 181 -6.12 44.11 -26.38
N LYS A 182 -7.40 44.31 -26.05
CA LYS A 182 -8.08 43.57 -24.97
C LYS A 182 -8.18 42.06 -25.26
N SER A 183 -8.41 41.69 -26.51
CA SER A 183 -8.46 40.28 -26.93
C SER A 183 -7.09 39.60 -26.84
N LEU A 184 -6.02 40.29 -27.30
CA LEU A 184 -4.64 39.80 -27.19
C LEU A 184 -4.19 39.67 -25.74
N GLN A 185 -4.55 40.63 -24.88
CA GLN A 185 -4.29 40.53 -23.43
C GLN A 185 -4.97 39.29 -22.84
N THR A 186 -6.24 39.03 -23.19
CA THR A 186 -6.97 37.84 -22.72
C THR A 186 -6.32 36.53 -23.18
N ILE A 187 -5.83 36.46 -24.42
CA ILE A 187 -5.09 35.30 -24.95
C ILE A 187 -3.80 35.09 -24.16
N THR A 188 -3.06 36.17 -23.90
CA THR A 188 -1.80 36.15 -23.15
C THR A 188 -2.02 35.62 -21.74
N ASP A 189 -3.01 36.17 -21.03
CA ASP A 189 -3.31 35.76 -19.65
C ASP A 189 -3.76 34.30 -19.57
N SER A 190 -4.57 33.86 -20.54
CA SER A 190 -5.03 32.47 -20.63
C SER A 190 -3.87 31.52 -20.92
N GLY A 191 -2.94 31.90 -21.80
CA GLY A 191 -1.78 31.08 -22.12
C GLY A 191 -0.79 30.95 -20.96
N ASN A 192 -0.50 32.05 -20.27
CA ASN A 192 0.33 32.04 -19.06
C ASN A 192 -0.30 31.22 -17.93
N LYS A 193 -1.62 31.30 -17.77
CA LYS A 193 -2.34 30.50 -16.79
C LYS A 193 -2.28 29.01 -17.10
N LEU A 194 -2.42 28.62 -18.38
CA LEU A 194 -2.30 27.24 -18.80
C LEU A 194 -0.88 26.69 -18.58
N LEU A 195 0.16 27.47 -18.90
CA LEU A 195 1.55 27.10 -18.61
C LEU A 195 1.77 26.85 -17.11
N THR A 196 1.19 27.71 -16.26
CA THR A 196 1.27 27.57 -14.80
C THR A 196 0.66 26.24 -14.35
N ILE A 197 -0.57 25.95 -14.78
CA ILE A 197 -1.26 24.70 -14.43
C ILE A 197 -0.47 23.46 -14.89
N ILE A 198 0.08 23.48 -16.11
CA ILE A 198 0.89 22.37 -16.63
C ILE A 198 2.14 22.15 -15.75
N ASN A 199 2.83 23.23 -15.38
CA ASN A 199 4.01 23.15 -14.54
C ASN A 199 3.66 22.66 -13.11
N ASP A 200 2.54 23.08 -12.55
CA ASP A 200 2.07 22.65 -11.23
C ASP A 200 1.74 21.15 -11.20
N ILE A 201 1.06 20.65 -12.22
CA ILE A 201 0.73 19.21 -12.37
C ILE A 201 2.02 18.38 -12.48
N LEU A 202 2.98 18.84 -13.28
CA LEU A 202 4.28 18.17 -13.38
C LEU A 202 5.04 18.16 -12.05
N PHE A 203 5.02 19.28 -11.34
CA PHE A 203 5.70 19.40 -10.06
C PHE A 203 5.08 18.46 -9.03
N LEU A 204 3.75 18.42 -8.94
CA LEU A 204 3.02 17.48 -8.09
C LEU A 204 3.35 16.02 -8.43
N ALA A 205 3.37 15.67 -9.71
CA ALA A 205 3.72 14.30 -10.14
C ALA A 205 5.14 13.90 -9.73
N LYS A 206 6.12 14.83 -9.79
CA LYS A 206 7.47 14.57 -9.28
C LYS A 206 7.51 14.38 -7.77
N ILE A 207 6.68 15.10 -7.01
CA ILE A 207 6.57 14.95 -5.55
C ILE A 207 6.03 13.56 -5.21
N GLU A 208 4.91 13.15 -5.83
CA GLU A 208 4.29 11.84 -5.62
C GLU A 208 5.25 10.68 -5.92
N ALA A 209 6.12 10.86 -6.92
CA ALA A 209 7.13 9.87 -7.29
C ALA A 209 8.39 9.90 -6.40
N GLY A 210 8.51 10.83 -5.44
CA GLY A 210 9.72 11.01 -4.63
C GLY A 210 10.94 11.46 -5.44
N LYS A 211 10.74 12.04 -6.64
CA LYS A 211 11.80 12.42 -7.59
C LYS A 211 12.17 13.90 -7.56
N VAL A 212 11.60 14.67 -6.64
CA VAL A 212 12.00 16.07 -6.45
C VAL A 212 13.34 16.12 -5.74
N THR A 213 14.35 16.66 -6.42
CA THR A 213 15.62 17.04 -5.80
C THR A 213 15.56 18.52 -5.45
N LEU A 214 15.59 18.82 -4.16
CA LEU A 214 15.70 20.20 -3.67
C LEU A 214 17.17 20.63 -3.74
N ASP A 215 17.40 21.80 -4.33
CA ASP A 215 18.71 22.42 -4.38
C ASP A 215 18.82 23.43 -3.23
N ILE A 216 19.22 22.93 -2.05
CA ILE A 216 19.29 23.75 -0.84
C ILE A 216 20.55 24.61 -0.89
N THR A 217 20.35 25.93 -0.99
CA THR A 217 21.42 26.92 -1.04
C THR A 217 21.15 28.06 -0.07
N ALA A 218 22.18 28.89 0.19
CA ALA A 218 22.01 30.12 0.95
C ALA A 218 21.25 31.15 0.10
N VAL A 219 20.04 31.47 0.53
CA VAL A 219 19.08 32.28 -0.22
C VAL A 219 18.75 33.54 0.58
N MET A 220 18.90 34.71 -0.06
CA MET A 220 18.48 35.97 0.54
C MET A 220 16.99 36.21 0.31
N VAL A 221 16.19 36.13 1.37
CA VAL A 221 14.71 36.19 1.32
C VAL A 221 14.22 37.49 0.71
N GLU A 222 14.88 38.61 1.03
CA GLU A 222 14.56 39.94 0.51
C GLU A 222 14.69 40.00 -1.02
N THR A 223 15.70 39.34 -1.60
CA THR A 223 15.87 39.27 -3.06
C THR A 223 14.67 38.61 -3.71
N ILE A 224 14.21 37.49 -3.16
CA ILE A 224 13.05 36.76 -3.70
C ILE A 224 11.79 37.59 -3.54
N ALA A 225 11.58 38.22 -2.38
CA ALA A 225 10.46 39.10 -2.12
C ALA A 225 10.37 40.23 -3.15
N ASN A 226 11.48 40.91 -3.41
CA ASN A 226 11.57 42.00 -4.40
C ASN A 226 11.28 41.52 -5.82
N VAL A 227 11.77 40.34 -6.20
CA VAL A 227 11.48 39.72 -7.51
C VAL A 227 10.00 39.40 -7.63
N CYS A 228 9.40 38.77 -6.61
CA CYS A 228 7.98 38.42 -6.60
C CYS A 228 7.09 39.66 -6.65
N GLN A 229 7.42 40.70 -5.87
CA GLN A 229 6.70 41.98 -5.89
C GLN A 229 6.73 42.62 -7.27
N ARG A 230 7.90 42.66 -7.93
CA ARG A 230 8.03 43.17 -9.30
C ARG A 230 7.14 42.42 -10.29
N ILE A 231 7.06 41.10 -10.18
CA ILE A 231 6.20 40.28 -11.03
C ILE A 231 4.71 40.59 -10.78
N THR A 232 4.32 40.79 -9.52
CA THR A 232 2.93 41.05 -9.15
C THR A 232 2.50 42.52 -9.28
N ASN A 233 3.43 43.45 -9.54
CA ASN A 233 3.14 44.88 -9.64
C ASN A 233 2.08 45.22 -10.68
N LYS A 234 2.10 44.57 -11.85
CA LYS A 234 1.09 44.83 -12.90
C LYS A 234 -0.32 44.51 -12.38
N LEU A 235 -0.47 43.33 -11.75
CA LEU A 235 -1.74 42.86 -11.17
C LEU A 235 -2.23 43.75 -10.03
N SER A 236 -1.33 44.24 -9.18
CA SER A 236 -1.72 45.14 -8.09
C SER A 236 -2.09 46.54 -8.60
N HIS A 237 -1.39 47.06 -9.61
CA HIS A 237 -1.73 48.34 -10.23
C HIS A 237 -3.10 48.32 -10.91
N GLU A 238 -3.45 47.24 -11.61
CA GLU A 238 -4.77 47.10 -12.25
C GLU A 238 -5.93 47.17 -11.24
N LYS A 239 -5.74 46.70 -10.00
CA LYS A 239 -6.74 46.75 -8.92
C LYS A 239 -6.51 47.91 -7.93
N ASN A 240 -5.58 48.82 -8.19
CA ASN A 240 -5.14 49.87 -7.25
C ASN A 240 -4.78 49.35 -5.84
N ILE A 241 -4.19 48.16 -5.76
CA ILE A 241 -3.77 47.54 -4.51
C ILE A 241 -2.37 48.02 -4.13
N SER A 242 -2.22 48.49 -2.89
CA SER A 242 -0.90 48.85 -2.33
C SER A 242 -0.19 47.63 -1.79
N ILE A 243 1.06 47.37 -2.18
CA ILE A 243 1.88 46.28 -1.64
C ILE A 243 2.93 46.84 -0.67
N PHE A 244 2.89 46.41 0.58
CA PHE A 244 3.88 46.76 1.61
C PHE A 244 4.83 45.60 1.86
N ASN A 245 6.12 45.89 1.99
CA ASN A 245 7.12 44.89 2.36
C ASN A 245 7.76 45.30 3.69
N THR A 246 7.69 44.41 4.68
CA THR A 246 8.22 44.65 6.02
C THR A 246 9.12 43.49 6.40
N SER A 247 10.31 43.77 6.93
CA SER A 247 11.22 42.75 7.42
C SER A 247 11.54 43.04 8.88
N TYR A 248 11.26 42.07 9.74
CA TYR A 248 11.54 42.11 11.17
C TYR A 248 12.68 41.12 11.49
N ASN A 249 13.67 41.63 12.21
CA ASN A 249 14.95 40.99 12.53
C ASN A 249 15.89 40.87 11.32
N GLU A 250 17.21 40.92 11.58
CA GLU A 250 18.27 40.95 10.56
C GLU A 250 18.51 39.61 9.84
N ILE A 251 17.63 38.60 10.02
CA ILE A 251 17.77 37.33 9.30
C ILE A 251 17.32 37.53 7.86
N THR A 252 18.30 37.76 6.99
CA THR A 252 18.08 37.97 5.56
C THR A 252 18.32 36.70 4.74
N ILE A 253 19.03 35.70 5.31
CA ILE A 253 19.53 34.53 4.58
C ILE A 253 19.02 33.23 5.22
N ILE A 254 18.45 32.34 4.39
CA ILE A 254 17.96 31.01 4.79
C ILE A 254 18.57 29.92 3.89
N GLN A 255 18.58 28.67 4.37
CA GLN A 255 18.90 27.50 3.54
C GLN A 255 17.62 26.97 2.89
N ALA A 256 17.46 27.18 1.59
CA ALA A 256 16.25 26.78 0.86
C ALA A 256 16.53 26.54 -0.63
N ASP A 257 15.58 25.89 -1.33
CA ASP A 257 15.52 25.92 -2.79
C ASP A 257 14.84 27.23 -3.22
N GLU A 258 15.62 28.14 -3.79
CA GLU A 258 15.16 29.46 -4.26
C GLU A 258 13.94 29.35 -5.20
N ARG A 259 13.91 28.32 -6.06
CA ARG A 259 12.83 28.14 -7.05
C ARG A 259 11.52 27.80 -6.36
N CYS A 260 11.58 26.89 -5.38
CA CYS A 260 10.42 26.52 -4.57
C CYS A 260 9.93 27.70 -3.75
N LEU A 261 10.84 28.46 -3.12
CA LEU A 261 10.46 29.61 -2.31
C LEU A 261 9.80 30.72 -3.14
N LYS A 262 10.39 31.04 -4.30
CA LYS A 262 9.81 31.99 -5.26
C LYS A 262 8.41 31.55 -5.70
N HIS A 263 8.23 30.26 -5.99
CA HIS A 263 6.94 29.72 -6.40
C HIS A 263 5.88 29.83 -5.30
N ILE A 264 6.23 29.49 -4.05
CA ILE A 264 5.35 29.65 -2.89
C ILE A 264 4.92 31.11 -2.73
N LEU A 265 5.88 32.04 -2.73
CA LEU A 265 5.61 33.47 -2.55
C LEU A 265 4.75 34.06 -3.67
N LEU A 266 5.00 33.68 -4.93
CA LEU A 266 4.16 34.10 -6.06
C LEU A 266 2.73 33.61 -5.92
N ASN A 267 2.52 32.35 -5.54
CA ASN A 267 1.17 31.82 -5.32
C ASN A 267 0.44 32.54 -4.19
N LEU A 268 1.12 32.86 -3.08
CA LEU A 268 0.52 33.58 -1.97
C LEU A 268 0.18 35.03 -2.36
N LEU A 269 1.12 35.77 -2.96
CA LEU A 269 0.91 37.16 -3.35
C LEU A 269 -0.15 37.31 -4.44
N THR A 270 -0.15 36.44 -5.46
CA THR A 270 -1.18 36.48 -6.52
C THR A 270 -2.56 36.17 -5.97
N ASN A 271 -2.67 35.21 -5.04
CA ASN A 271 -3.94 34.96 -4.34
C ASN A 271 -4.36 36.15 -3.48
N ALA A 272 -3.45 36.75 -2.72
CA ALA A 272 -3.75 37.92 -1.89
C ALA A 272 -4.28 39.08 -2.75
N ILE A 273 -3.63 39.41 -3.86
CA ILE A 273 -4.07 40.47 -4.79
C ILE A 273 -5.43 40.12 -5.44
N LYS A 274 -5.60 38.86 -5.86
CA LYS A 274 -6.85 38.40 -6.49
C LYS A 274 -8.04 38.55 -5.57
N PHE A 275 -7.91 38.17 -4.30
CA PHE A 275 -9.00 38.16 -3.33
C PHE A 275 -9.15 39.46 -2.53
N THR A 276 -8.19 40.37 -2.59
CA THR A 276 -8.30 41.72 -2.02
C THR A 276 -9.18 42.60 -2.91
N PRO A 277 -10.17 43.33 -2.35
CA PRO A 277 -10.98 44.30 -3.10
C PRO A 277 -10.15 45.45 -3.70
N ASP A 278 -10.68 46.09 -4.74
CA ASP A 278 -10.01 47.22 -5.39
C ASP A 278 -9.74 48.37 -4.41
N GLY A 279 -8.54 48.98 -4.50
CA GLY A 279 -8.09 50.01 -3.57
C GLY A 279 -7.61 49.50 -2.20
N GLY A 280 -7.58 48.18 -1.99
CA GLY A 280 -7.09 47.56 -0.76
C GLY A 280 -5.56 47.54 -0.64
N SER A 281 -5.06 46.78 0.34
CA SER A 281 -3.63 46.62 0.59
C SER A 281 -3.26 45.17 0.84
N VAL A 282 -2.09 44.79 0.38
CA VAL A 282 -1.44 43.51 0.69
C VAL A 282 -0.10 43.82 1.34
N SER A 283 0.27 43.03 2.33
CA SER A 283 1.51 43.15 3.08
C SER A 283 2.27 41.83 3.01
N PHE A 284 3.57 41.92 2.78
CA PHE A 284 4.49 40.80 2.90
C PHE A 284 5.43 41.08 4.08
N THR A 285 5.47 40.16 5.03
CA THR A 285 6.28 40.28 6.23
C THR A 285 7.23 39.10 6.36
N VAL A 286 8.51 39.38 6.57
CA VAL A 286 9.53 38.38 6.91
C VAL A 286 9.88 38.54 8.38
N CYS A 287 9.75 37.49 9.17
CA CYS A 287 10.14 37.48 10.59
C CYS A 287 11.16 36.37 10.85
N GLY A 288 12.39 36.73 11.21
CA GLY A 288 13.43 35.77 11.57
C GLY A 288 13.45 35.44 13.06
N TYR A 289 13.57 34.17 13.42
CA TYR A 289 13.73 33.70 14.80
C TYR A 289 15.07 32.95 14.94
N PRO A 290 16.17 33.66 15.26
CA PRO A 290 17.51 33.06 15.33
C PRO A 290 17.57 31.92 16.36
N GLU A 291 16.86 32.06 17.47
CA GLU A 291 16.82 31.08 18.56
C GLU A 291 16.13 29.75 18.17
N HIS A 292 15.35 29.76 17.09
CA HIS A 292 14.60 28.60 16.59
C HIS A 292 15.06 28.13 15.21
N GLU A 293 16.11 28.74 14.65
CA GLU A 293 16.57 28.51 13.27
C GLU A 293 15.41 28.57 12.25
N ALA A 294 14.45 29.46 12.48
CA ALA A 294 13.20 29.53 11.73
C ALA A 294 12.97 30.93 11.14
N VAL A 295 12.25 30.98 10.02
CA VAL A 295 11.80 32.22 9.39
C VAL A 295 10.34 32.07 9.01
N ASP A 296 9.52 33.02 9.45
CA ASP A 296 8.13 33.15 9.00
C ASP A 296 8.06 34.06 7.78
N LEU A 297 7.30 33.63 6.78
CA LEU A 297 6.96 34.39 5.58
C LEU A 297 5.45 34.58 5.57
N ILE A 298 5.00 35.79 5.87
CA ILE A 298 3.59 36.11 6.10
C ILE A 298 3.09 37.00 4.97
N VAL A 299 1.97 36.62 4.35
CA VAL A 299 1.22 37.47 3.41
C VAL A 299 -0.13 37.76 4.03
N SER A 300 -0.45 39.04 4.23
CA SER A 300 -1.71 39.50 4.83
C SER A 300 -2.35 40.65 4.07
#